data_AF-A0A0F9JYM1-F1
#
_entry.id   AF-A0A0F9JYM1-F1
#
_cell.length_a   1.000
_cell.length_b   1.000
_cell.length_c   1.000
_cell.angle_alpha   90.00
_cell.angle_beta   90.00
_cell.angle_gamma   90.00
#
_symmetry.space_group_name_H-M   'P 1'
#
loop_
_entity.id
_entity.type
_entity.pdbx_description
1 polymer ?
#
loop_
_entity_poly.entity_id
_entity_poly.type
_entity_poly.pdbx_seq_one_letter_code
_entity_poly.pdbx_strand_id
1 'polypeptide(L)'
;MIRFLIDTTVAKRDLYGNCYSYSIVTSTKTGASLAIDSGAMSNGGNVTALLRNAGLEWSSIHYSESMLPIRRFNAARKVLQNPLYEHLVTGEIILALEG
;
A
#
# COMPACT_ATOMS: atom_id res chain seq x y z
N MET A 1 18.80 4.79 6.97
CA MET A 1 18.68 3.48 6.31
C MET A 1 17.22 3.23 6.02
N ILE A 2 16.86 2.79 4.81
CA ILE A 2 15.47 2.47 4.46
C ILE A 2 15.07 1.16 5.17
N ARG A 3 13.98 1.21 5.94
CA ARG A 3 13.40 0.09 6.70
C ARG A 3 12.24 -0.58 5.96
N PHE A 4 11.48 0.19 5.18
CA PHE A 4 10.31 -0.32 4.46
C PHE A 4 10.30 0.13 3.02
N LEU A 5 9.94 -0.79 2.13
CA LEU A 5 9.60 -0.51 0.75
C LEU A 5 8.07 -0.55 0.64
N ILE A 6 7.47 0.49 0.10
CA ILE A 6 6.02 0.58 -0.11
C ILE A 6 5.77 0.84 -1.58
N ASP A 7 5.27 -0.18 -2.27
CA ASP A 7 4.89 -0.10 -3.67
C ASP A 7 3.38 -0.04 -3.78
N THR A 8 2.85 1.15 -4.08
CA THR A 8 1.41 1.36 -4.25
C THR A 8 1.05 1.31 -5.72
N THR A 9 0.04 0.50 -6.04
CA THR A 9 -0.57 0.49 -7.37
C THR A 9 -1.96 1.10 -7.28
N VAL A 10 -2.24 2.05 -8.17
CA VAL A 10 -3.48 2.80 -8.22
C VAL A 10 -4.20 2.51 -9.53
N ALA A 11 -5.51 2.25 -9.47
CA ALA A 11 -6.36 2.19 -10.65
C ALA A 11 -6.63 3.60 -11.17
N LYS A 12 -6.46 3.81 -12.48
CA LYS A 12 -6.95 5.01 -13.16
C LYS A 12 -8.43 5.20 -12.84
N ARG A 13 -8.82 6.45 -12.55
CA ARG A 13 -10.20 6.79 -12.19
C ARG A 13 -11.19 6.26 -13.23
N ASP A 14 -12.28 5.68 -12.75
CA ASP A 14 -13.40 5.30 -13.61
C ASP A 14 -14.22 6.54 -14.03
N LEU A 15 -15.25 6.33 -14.85
CA LEU A 15 -16.14 7.39 -15.32
C LEU A 15 -16.93 8.07 -14.18
N TYR A 16 -17.01 7.44 -13.00
CA TYR A 16 -17.70 7.95 -11.81
C TYR A 16 -16.72 8.63 -10.83
N GLY A 17 -15.44 8.71 -11.19
CA GLY A 17 -14.39 9.29 -10.35
C GLY A 17 -13.85 8.36 -9.27
N ASN A 18 -14.30 7.10 -9.21
CA ASN A 18 -13.76 6.13 -8.25
C ASN A 18 -12.33 5.76 -8.61
N CYS A 19 -11.48 5.70 -7.60
CA CYS A 19 -10.11 5.26 -7.71
C CYS A 19 -9.91 4.09 -6.76
N TYR A 20 -9.08 3.10 -7.11
CA TYR A 20 -8.80 1.96 -6.25
C TYR A 20 -7.30 1.86 -6.03
N SER A 21 -6.86 1.33 -4.90
CA SER A 21 -5.44 1.11 -4.68
C SER A 21 -5.18 -0.13 -3.85
N TYR A 22 -4.01 -0.73 -4.08
CA TYR A 22 -3.41 -1.65 -3.13
C TYR A 22 -1.94 -1.28 -2.97
N SER A 23 -1.35 -1.67 -1.83
CA SER A 23 0.07 -1.49 -1.55
C SER A 23 0.70 -2.81 -1.19
N ILE A 24 1.94 -3.02 -1.63
CA ILE A 24 2.80 -4.09 -1.14
C ILE A 24 3.83 -3.43 -0.23
N VAL A 25 3.85 -3.86 1.02
CA VAL A 25 4.81 -3.37 2.02
C VAL A 25 5.82 -4.48 2.27
N THR A 26 7.09 -4.16 2.14
CA THR A 26 8.20 -5.09 2.42
C THR A 26 9.12 -4.51 3.48
N SER A 27 9.38 -5.27 4.55
CA SER A 27 10.45 -4.91 5.51
C SER A 27 11.80 -5.24 4.90
N THR A 28 12.72 -4.28 4.87
CA THR A 28 14.11 -4.50 4.44
C THR A 28 14.92 -5.25 5.49
N LYS A 29 14.44 -5.29 6.76
CA LYS A 29 15.06 -6.04 7.86
C LYS A 29 14.77 -7.53 7.76
N THR A 30 13.51 -7.91 7.55
CA THR A 30 13.08 -9.33 7.56
C THR A 30 12.83 -9.92 6.18
N GLY A 31 12.65 -9.09 5.15
CA GLY A 31 12.22 -9.50 3.82
C GLY A 31 10.73 -9.88 3.74
N ALA A 32 10.01 -9.87 4.87
CA ALA A 32 8.59 -10.17 4.91
C ALA A 32 7.80 -9.12 4.12
N SER A 33 6.81 -9.58 3.37
CA SER A 33 5.95 -8.73 2.55
C SER A 33 4.49 -8.94 2.88
N LEU A 34 3.72 -7.86 2.84
CA LEU A 34 2.28 -7.85 3.05
C LEU A 34 1.60 -7.05 1.95
N ALA A 35 0.58 -7.66 1.34
CA ALA A 35 -0.31 -6.98 0.43
C ALA A 35 -1.49 -6.38 1.20
N ILE A 36 -1.80 -5.10 0.95
CA ILE A 36 -2.90 -4.40 1.58
C ILE A 36 -3.76 -3.79 0.49
N ASP A 37 -5.01 -4.22 0.45
CA ASP A 37 -6.00 -3.78 -0.51
C ASP A 37 -6.90 -2.71 0.11
N SER A 38 -6.75 -1.49 -0.38
CA SER A 38 -7.41 -0.30 0.17
C SER A 38 -8.82 -0.08 -0.36
N GLY A 39 -9.25 -0.89 -1.32
CA GLY A 39 -10.57 -0.76 -1.94
C GLY A 39 -10.74 0.58 -2.67
N ALA A 40 -11.97 1.08 -2.72
CA ALA A 40 -12.30 2.35 -3.35
C ALA A 40 -11.85 3.52 -2.48
N MET A 41 -11.07 4.43 -3.06
CA MET A 41 -10.58 5.65 -2.44
C MET A 41 -11.11 6.87 -3.17
N SER A 42 -11.61 7.84 -2.40
CA SER A 42 -12.06 9.14 -2.91
C SER A 42 -10.92 10.12 -3.19
N ASN A 43 -9.75 9.92 -2.56
CA ASN A 43 -8.50 10.64 -2.83
C ASN A 43 -7.30 9.79 -2.39
N GLY A 44 -6.15 9.90 -3.08
CA GLY A 44 -4.92 9.09 -2.91
C GLY A 44 -4.16 9.24 -1.59
N GLY A 45 -4.86 9.22 -0.45
CA GLY A 45 -4.32 9.63 0.85
C GLY A 45 -3.70 8.52 1.71
N ASN A 46 -3.35 7.35 1.17
CA ASN A 46 -3.04 6.20 2.03
C ASN A 46 -1.63 6.15 2.60
N VAL A 47 -0.64 6.63 1.86
CA VAL A 47 0.77 6.53 2.29
C VAL A 47 1.15 7.58 3.32
N THR A 48 0.35 8.62 3.48
CA THR A 48 0.57 9.65 4.49
C THR A 48 0.08 9.23 5.88
N ALA A 49 -0.97 8.39 5.98
CA ALA A 49 -1.52 7.89 7.25
C ALA A 49 -0.60 6.84 7.90
N LEU A 50 0.11 6.09 7.06
CA LEU A 50 1.11 5.06 7.34
C LEU A 50 2.17 5.44 8.39
N LEU A 51 2.67 6.67 8.32
CA LEU A 51 3.88 7.09 9.02
C LEU A 51 3.61 7.71 10.39
N ARG A 52 2.47 8.39 10.54
CA ARG A 52 2.22 9.24 11.70
C ARG A 52 2.04 8.48 13.00
N ASN A 53 1.45 7.28 12.95
CA ASN A 53 1.17 6.49 14.16
C ASN A 53 2.30 5.51 14.54
N ALA A 54 3.27 5.27 13.65
CA ALA A 54 4.33 4.27 13.85
C ALA A 54 5.63 4.85 14.44
N GLY A 55 5.73 6.17 14.60
CA GLY A 55 6.99 6.84 14.92
C GLY A 55 8.07 6.68 13.83
N LEU A 56 7.67 6.31 12.62
CA LEU A 56 8.56 6.17 11.48
C LEU A 56 8.67 7.51 10.77
N GLU A 57 9.90 7.94 10.51
CA GLU A 57 10.16 9.08 9.65
C GLU A 57 10.06 8.68 8.18
N TRP A 58 9.63 9.60 7.31
CA TRP A 58 9.67 9.44 5.85
C TRP A 58 11.05 9.02 5.34
N SER A 59 12.12 9.45 6.01
CA SER A 59 13.52 9.08 5.71
C SER A 59 13.80 7.57 5.84
N SER A 60 12.94 6.83 6.55
CA SER A 60 13.04 5.40 6.76
C SER A 60 12.22 4.58 5.75
N ILE A 61 11.53 5.23 4.81
CA ILE A 61 10.64 4.58 3.85
C ILE A 61 11.06 4.92 2.43
N HIS A 62 11.10 3.90 1.58
CA HIS A 62 11.08 4.10 0.14
C HIS A 62 9.64 3.91 -0.35
N TYR A 63 9.12 4.90 -1.05
CA TYR A 63 7.77 4.88 -1.59
C TYR A 63 7.81 4.94 -3.12
N SER A 64 7.06 4.06 -3.76
CA SER A 64 6.80 4.09 -5.19
C SER A 64 5.30 4.05 -5.46
N GLU A 65 4.86 4.77 -6.49
CA GLU A 65 3.49 4.72 -6.97
C GLU A 65 3.47 4.41 -8.46
N SER A 66 2.58 3.50 -8.86
CA SER A 66 2.29 3.21 -10.25
C SER A 66 0.79 3.25 -10.52
N MET A 67 0.41 3.64 -11.74
CA MET A 67 -0.99 3.72 -12.15
C MET A 67 -1.31 2.76 -13.28
N LEU A 68 -2.39 2.00 -13.13
CA LEU A 68 -2.86 1.02 -14.11
C LEU A 68 -4.29 1.30 -14.57
N PRO A 69 -4.65 1.03 -15.83
CA PRO A 69 -6.05 0.94 -16.24
C PRO A 69 -6.80 -0.10 -15.38
N ILE A 70 -8.07 0.15 -15.04
CA ILE A 70 -8.85 -0.67 -14.09
C ILE A 70 -8.84 -2.17 -14.41
N ARG A 71 -8.85 -2.56 -15.70
CA ARG A 71 -8.76 -3.97 -16.10
C ARG A 71 -7.43 -4.61 -15.72
N ARG A 72 -6.31 -3.90 -15.89
CA ARG A 72 -4.97 -4.37 -15.51
C ARG A 72 -4.80 -4.35 -14.00
N PHE A 73 -5.34 -3.32 -13.33
CA PHE A 73 -5.40 -3.27 -11.87
C PHE A 73 -6.13 -4.48 -11.29
N ASN A 74 -7.35 -4.78 -11.76
CA ASN A 74 -8.13 -5.92 -11.28
C ASN A 74 -7.44 -7.27 -11.54
N ALA A 75 -6.70 -7.40 -12.64
CA ALA A 75 -5.89 -8.59 -12.90
C ALA A 75 -4.73 -8.73 -11.91
N ALA A 76 -3.99 -7.64 -11.65
CA ALA A 76 -2.88 -7.61 -10.70
C ALA A 76 -3.35 -7.81 -9.25
N ARG A 77 -4.49 -7.22 -8.88
CA ARG A 77 -5.12 -7.38 -7.57
C ARG A 77 -5.48 -8.84 -7.26
N LYS A 78 -5.94 -9.60 -8.26
CA LYS A 78 -6.35 -11.00 -8.08
C LYS A 78 -5.20 -11.95 -7.73
N VAL A 79 -3.95 -11.56 -8.03
CA VAL A 79 -2.77 -12.39 -7.73
C VAL A 79 -2.14 -12.06 -6.38
N LEU A 80 -2.69 -11.09 -5.63
CA LEU A 80 -2.25 -10.80 -4.27
C LEU A 80 -2.57 -12.00 -3.38
N GLN A 81 -1.55 -12.54 -2.70
CA GLN A 81 -1.73 -13.64 -1.76
C GLN A 81 -2.27 -13.09 -0.43
N ASN A 82 -3.46 -13.52 -0.04
CA ASN A 82 -4.11 -13.17 1.23
C ASN A 82 -4.02 -11.66 1.59
N PRO A 83 -4.50 -10.76 0.72
CA PRO A 83 -4.40 -9.34 0.99
C PRO A 83 -5.21 -8.97 2.24
N LEU A 84 -4.65 -8.12 3.08
CA LEU A 84 -5.37 -7.50 4.17
C LEU A 84 -6.30 -6.43 3.58
N TYR A 85 -7.58 -6.48 3.92
CA TYR A 85 -8.57 -5.50 3.45
C TYR A 85 -8.67 -4.36 4.46
N GLU A 86 -7.93 -3.29 4.21
CA GLU A 86 -7.92 -2.13 5.09
C GLU A 86 -7.85 -0.84 4.30
N HIS A 87 -8.74 0.09 4.65
CA HIS A 87 -8.79 1.41 4.02
C HIS A 87 -7.51 2.23 4.23
N LEU A 88 -6.76 1.98 5.31
CA LEU A 88 -5.49 2.63 5.64
C LEU A 88 -4.44 1.58 5.96
N VAL A 89 -3.20 1.75 5.54
CA VAL A 89 -2.11 0.97 6.13
C VAL A 89 -1.66 1.65 7.41
N THR A 90 -1.65 0.92 8.54
CA THR A 90 -1.27 1.48 9.84
C THR A 90 0.14 1.05 10.24
N GLY A 91 0.74 1.81 11.17
CA GLY A 91 2.04 1.50 11.74
C GLY A 91 2.12 0.14 12.43
N GLU A 92 1.05 -0.28 13.10
CA GLU A 92 0.96 -1.56 13.81
C GLU A 92 1.07 -2.75 12.85
N ILE A 93 0.40 -2.65 11.69
CA ILE A 93 0.42 -3.69 10.66
C ILE A 93 1.82 -3.89 10.08
N ILE A 94 2.54 -2.79 9.88
CA ILE A 94 3.91 -2.83 9.36
C ILE A 94 4.89 -3.34 10.42
N LEU A 95 4.77 -2.90 11.67
CA LEU A 95 5.62 -3.39 12.75
C LEU A 95 5.40 -4.88 13.01
N ALA A 96 4.19 -5.40 12.80
CA ALA A 96 3.92 -6.84 12.82
C ALA A 96 4.73 -7.65 11.78
N LEU A 97 5.26 -7.03 10.73
CA LEU A 97 6.17 -7.68 9.76
C LEU A 97 7.59 -7.87 10.31
N GLU A 98 7.95 -7.19 11.39
CA GLU A 98 9.31 -7.24 11.94
C GLU A 98 9.47 -8.14 13.17
N GLY A 99 8.37 -8.60 13.79
CA GLY A 99 8.37 -9.45 14.98
C GLY A 99 8.71 -8.72 16.27
#